data_AF-A0A090KQ43-F1
#
_entry.id   AF-A0A090KQ43-F1
#
_cell.length_a   1.000
_cell.length_b   1.000
_cell.length_c   1.000
_cell.angle_alpha   90.00
_cell.angle_beta   90.00
_cell.angle_gamma   90.00
#
_symmetry.space_group_name_H-M   'P 1'
#
loop_
_entity.id
_entity.type
_entity.pdbx_description
1 polymer ?
#
loop_
_entity_poly.entity_id
_entity_poly.type
_entity_poly.pdbx_seq_one_letter_code
_entity_poly.pdbx_strand_id
1 'polypeptide(L)' 'MKITIFTFLALSFLLGTQAMAADLQPGSIWKNDKGSTMTITNIDTATGIVSGTFVTGVGCGVGVARPLARPIHRI' A
#
# COMPACT_ATOMS: atom_id res chain seq x y z
N MET A 1 -20.96 -12.45 45.27
CA MET A 1 -20.20 -12.50 44.01
C MET A 1 -20.62 -11.32 43.15
N LYS A 2 -19.73 -10.35 42.93
CA LYS A 2 -19.99 -9.13 42.15
C LYS A 2 -18.92 -9.09 41.06
N ILE A 3 -19.25 -9.65 39.90
CA ILE A 3 -18.35 -9.83 38.76
C ILE A 3 -18.35 -8.52 37.95
N THR A 4 -17.27 -7.75 38.11
CA THR A 4 -16.47 -7.23 37.00
C THR A 4 -17.21 -6.54 35.84
N ILE A 5 -17.79 -5.37 36.09
CA ILE A 5 -18.25 -4.46 35.02
C ILE A 5 -17.11 -3.57 34.47
N PHE A 6 -15.98 -3.46 35.20
CA PHE A 6 -14.86 -2.57 34.83
C PHE A 6 -13.87 -3.15 33.81
N THR A 7 -13.95 -4.43 33.46
CA THR A 7 -12.98 -5.09 32.57
C THR A 7 -13.36 -5.08 31.09
N PHE A 8 -14.57 -4.66 30.73
CA PHE A 8 -15.02 -4.63 29.32
C PHE A 8 -14.68 -3.33 28.58
N LEU A 9 -14.48 -2.21 29.27
CA LEU A 9 -14.15 -0.93 28.63
C LEU A 9 -12.66 -0.80 28.27
N ALA A 10 -11.80 -1.60 28.88
CA ALA A 10 -10.35 -1.58 28.62
C ALA A 10 -9.93 -2.45 27.42
N LEU A 11 -10.76 -3.41 26.98
CA LEU A 11 -10.40 -4.36 25.93
C LEU A 11 -10.78 -3.88 24.51
N SER A 12 -11.71 -2.93 24.39
CA SER A 12 -12.16 -2.39 23.09
C SER A 12 -11.31 -1.24 22.54
N PHE A 13 -10.44 -0.63 23.34
CA PHE A 13 -9.52 0.41 22.88
C PHE A 13 -8.14 -0.11 22.45
N LEU A 14 -7.86 -1.41 22.65
CA LEU A 14 -6.53 -2.00 22.50
C LEU A 14 -6.20 -2.52 21.07
N LEU A 15 -7.09 -2.36 20.09
CA LEU A 15 -6.90 -2.97 18.76
C LEU A 15 -7.26 -2.02 17.62
N GLY A 16 -6.99 -0.73 17.78
CA GLY A 16 -6.76 0.13 16.63
C GLY A 16 -5.53 -0.38 15.90
N THR A 17 -5.72 -1.28 14.93
CA THR A 17 -4.66 -1.76 14.04
C THR A 17 -4.15 -0.54 13.27
N GLN A 18 -3.09 0.07 13.79
CA GLN A 18 -2.36 1.11 13.10
C GLN A 18 -1.77 0.43 11.87
N ALA A 19 -2.43 0.57 10.72
CA ALA A 19 -1.85 0.20 9.44
C ALA A 19 -0.60 1.08 9.31
N MET A 20 0.56 0.49 9.59
CA MET A 20 1.83 1.17 9.36
C MET A 20 1.85 1.55 7.88
N ALA A 21 2.06 2.83 7.60
CA ALA A 21 2.23 3.28 6.23
C ALA A 21 3.35 2.44 5.61
N ALA A 22 3.05 1.69 4.56
CA ALA A 22 4.07 0.93 3.86
C ALA A 22 5.02 1.94 3.20
N ASP A 23 6.29 1.95 3.61
CA ASP A 23 7.26 2.81 2.96
C ASP A 23 7.44 2.40 1.49
N LEU A 24 7.63 3.40 0.63
CA LEU A 24 7.93 3.16 -0.77
C LEU A 24 9.35 2.59 -0.88
N GLN A 25 9.43 1.29 -1.17
CA GLN A 25 10.68 0.55 -1.26
C GLN A 25 10.71 -0.36 -2.51
N PRO A 26 11.89 -0.68 -3.05
CA PRO A 26 12.03 -1.76 -4.03
C PRO A 26 11.38 -3.06 -3.52
N GLY A 27 10.62 -3.72 -4.37
CA GLY A 27 9.82 -4.91 -4.03
C GLY A 27 8.44 -4.61 -3.44
N SER A 28 8.10 -3.35 -3.14
CA SER A 28 6.76 -3.00 -2.65
C SER A 28 5.68 -3.20 -3.72
N ILE A 29 4.52 -3.67 -3.27
CA ILE A 29 3.34 -3.88 -4.11
C ILE A 29 2.21 -3.01 -3.57
N TRP A 30 1.66 -2.18 -4.44
CA TRP A 30 0.61 -1.22 -4.14
C TRP A 30 -0.64 -1.57 -4.92
N LYS A 31 -1.80 -1.52 -4.26
CA LYS A 31 -3.10 -1.76 -4.88
C LYS A 31 -4.00 -0.56 -4.66
N ASN A 32 -4.79 -0.20 -5.66
CA ASN A 32 -5.84 0.80 -5.51
C ASN A 32 -7.23 0.16 -5.40
N ASP A 33 -8.23 0.97 -5.07
CA ASP A 33 -9.62 0.54 -4.90
C ASP A 33 -10.28 0.01 -6.18
N LYS A 34 -9.61 0.18 -7.33
CA LYS A 34 -10.05 -0.33 -8.64
C LYS A 34 -9.39 -1.66 -9.01
N GLY A 35 -8.63 -2.26 -8.09
CA GLY A 35 -7.94 -3.53 -8.30
C GLY A 35 -6.70 -3.43 -9.17
N SER A 36 -6.27 -2.23 -9.56
CA SER A 36 -4.99 -2.05 -10.24
C SER A 36 -3.85 -2.32 -9.26
N THR A 37 -2.77 -2.91 -9.76
CA THR A 37 -1.59 -3.27 -8.98
C THR A 37 -0.35 -2.60 -9.57
N MET A 38 0.47 -2.00 -8.71
CA MET A 38 1.77 -1.44 -9.04
C MET A 38 2.84 -2.18 -8.24
N THR A 39 3.85 -2.72 -8.93
CA THR A 39 5.03 -3.34 -8.32
C THR A 39 6.23 -2.45 -8.57
N ILE A 40 6.94 -2.07 -7.51
CA ILE A 40 8.16 -1.27 -7.60
C ILE A 40 9.36 -2.22 -7.70
N THR A 41 10.17 -2.08 -8.74
CA THR A 41 11.40 -2.89 -8.91
C THR A 41 12.62 -2.11 -8.47
N ASN A 42 12.68 -0.80 -8.77
CA ASN A 42 13.81 0.04 -8.40
C ASN A 42 13.36 1.46 -8.06
N ILE A 43 14.12 2.09 -7.18
CA ILE A 43 14.03 3.51 -6.86
C ILE A 43 15.46 4.06 -6.99
N ASP A 44 15.70 4.82 -8.04
CA ASP A 44 16.94 5.57 -8.17
C ASP A 44 16.86 6.79 -7.26
N THR A 45 17.62 6.78 -6.17
CA THR A 45 17.62 7.85 -5.18
C THR A 45 18.37 9.10 -5.65
N ALA A 46 19.23 8.99 -6.65
CA ALA A 46 19.94 10.13 -7.21
C ALA A 46 19.05 10.95 -8.14
N THR A 47 18.18 10.28 -8.90
CA THR A 47 17.26 10.94 -9.86
C THR A 47 15.82 11.03 -9.37
N GLY A 48 15.46 10.29 -8.31
CA GLY A 48 14.09 10.12 -7.85
C GLY A 48 13.20 9.34 -8.82
N ILE A 49 13.80 8.59 -9.78
CA ILE A 49 13.05 7.79 -10.75
C ILE A 49 12.64 6.46 -10.12
N VAL A 50 11.36 6.15 -10.22
CA VAL A 50 10.81 4.85 -9.83
C VAL A 50 10.53 4.05 -11.08
N SER A 51 11.00 2.80 -11.08
CA SER A 51 10.70 1.85 -12.14
C SER A 51 10.08 0.57 -11.60
N GLY A 52 9.29 -0.08 -12.45
CA GLY A 52 8.54 -1.26 -12.08
C GLY A 52 7.48 -1.63 -13.11
N THR A 53 6.40 -2.23 -12.63
CA THR A 53 5.32 -2.74 -13.48
C THR A 53 3.97 -2.29 -12.94
N PHE A 54 3.09 -1.86 -13.83
CA PHE A 54 1.69 -1.54 -13.54
C PHE A 54 0.77 -2.50 -14.28
N VAL A 55 -0.23 -3.03 -13.57
CA VAL A 55 -1.32 -3.84 -14.11
C VAL A 55 -2.63 -3.12 -13.80
N THR A 56 -3.40 -2.74 -14.83
CA THR A 56 -4.70 -2.11 -14.62
C THR A 56 -5.77 -3.15 -14.25
N GLY A 57 -6.60 -2.82 -13.25
CA GLY A 57 -7.78 -3.60 -12.88
C GLY A 57 -9.05 -3.20 -13.64
N VAL A 58 -8.99 -2.13 -14.44
CA VAL A 58 -10.15 -1.58 -15.17
C VAL A 58 -9.81 -1.22 -16.63
N GLY A 59 -10.84 -1.23 -17.48
CA GLY A 59 -10.79 -0.73 -18.86
C GLY A 59 -10.09 -1.65 -19.87
N CYS A 60 -9.57 -1.06 -20.95
CA CYS A 60 -8.84 -1.81 -21.97
C CYS A 60 -7.44 -2.18 -21.48
N GLY A 61 -7.07 -3.46 -21.62
CA GLY A 61 -5.77 -3.98 -21.18
C GLY A 61 -5.73 -4.40 -19.71
N VAL A 62 -6.89 -4.71 -19.10
CA VAL A 62 -6.98 -5.37 -17.79
C VAL A 62 -6.10 -6.61 -17.74
N GLY A 63 -5.35 -6.76 -16.65
CA GLY A 63 -4.45 -7.90 -16.45
C GLY A 63 -3.15 -7.83 -17.26
N VAL A 64 -2.98 -6.86 -18.16
CA VAL A 64 -1.75 -6.70 -18.94
C VAL A 64 -0.74 -5.86 -18.15
N ALA A 65 0.44 -6.43 -17.95
CA ALA A 65 1.59 -5.75 -17.33
C ALA A 65 2.20 -4.71 -18.28
N ARG A 66 2.41 -3.49 -17.77
CA ARG A 66 3.04 -2.37 -18.48
C ARG A 66 4.22 -1.83 -17.68
N PRO A 67 5.36 -1.51 -18.31
CA PRO A 67 6.49 -0.94 -17.60
C PRO A 67 6.18 0.47 -17.08
N LEU A 68 6.69 0.76 -15.89
CA LEU A 68 6.74 2.08 -15.29
C LEU A 68 8.21 2.53 -15.25
N ALA A 69 8.47 3.76 -15.66
CA ALA A 69 9.75 4.43 -15.45
C ALA A 69 9.47 5.94 -15.47
N ARG A 70 9.20 6.54 -14.30
CA ARG A 70 8.88 7.96 -14.20
C ARG A 70 9.48 8.60 -12.95
N PRO A 71 9.83 9.90 -12.99
CA PRO A 71 10.21 10.65 -11.80
C PRO A 71 9.06 10.67 -10.78
N ILE A 72 9.37 10.53 -9.49
CA ILE A 72 8.41 10.88 -8.43
C ILE A 72 8.31 12.40 -8.38
N HIS A 73 7.22 12.96 -8.88
CA HIS A 73 6.83 14.30 -8.45
C HIS A 73 6.26 14.15 -7.04
N ARG A 74 6.89 14.80 -6.03
CA ARG A 74 6.28 14.96 -4.71
C ARG A 74 4.88 15.54 -4.92
N ILE A 75 3.87 14.81 -4.45
CA ILE A 75 2.49 15.27 -4.35
C ILE A 75 2.36 16.08 -3.05
#